data_AF-A0A5B9Y824-F1
#
_entry.id   AF-A0A5B9Y824-F1
#
_cell.length_a   1.000
_cell.length_b   1.000
_cell.length_c   1.000
_cell.angle_alpha   90.00
_cell.angle_beta   90.00
_cell.angle_gamma   90.00
#
_symmetry.space_group_name_H-M   'P 1'
#
loop_
_entity.id
_entity.type
_entity.pdbx_description
1 polymer ?
#
loop_
_entity_poly.entity_id
_entity_poly.type
_entity_poly.pdbx_seq_one_letter_code
_entity_poly.pdbx_strand_id
1 'polypeptide(L)'
;MIVRPSEYLEKRLQVTLNQHVEKMIDQDTKVILFPAGHTVLWEGDTSSYLYYIIQGVVRGYYIDSKGNDITKCFCAEDDFFSTEGFRISSPATFTIECLEDCKCFQFPYALLKSIVNTNKGIGDLVSHLFQVEVSKQEDRIKKLMLLNAEERYLTFCNDYPHLHNRIALKYIASYVGVRAASLSRIRKQQKSYEN
;
A
#
# COMPACT_ATOMS: atom_id res chain seq x y z
N MET A 1 -24.85 -0.40 -3.01
CA MET A 1 -24.81 0.79 -2.13
C MET A 1 -23.87 1.80 -2.78
N ILE A 2 -24.36 2.98 -3.16
CA ILE A 2 -23.50 4.07 -3.65
C ILE A 2 -22.73 4.56 -2.42
N VAL A 3 -21.44 4.25 -2.37
CA VAL A 3 -20.58 4.67 -1.26
C VAL A 3 -20.22 6.13 -1.53
N ARG A 4 -20.71 7.06 -0.70
CA ARG A 4 -20.20 8.42 -0.68
C ARG A 4 -18.74 8.39 -0.19
N PRO A 5 -17.76 8.82 -1.00
CA PRO A 5 -16.36 8.74 -0.59
C PRO A 5 -16.08 9.46 0.73
N SER A 6 -16.67 10.65 0.95
CA SER A 6 -16.50 11.43 2.18
C SER A 6 -16.92 10.65 3.43
N GLU A 7 -18.16 10.16 3.45
CA GLU A 7 -18.75 9.38 4.56
C GLU A 7 -17.95 8.10 4.85
N TYR A 8 -17.50 7.41 3.80
CA TYR A 8 -16.70 6.20 3.95
C TYR A 8 -15.34 6.50 4.59
N LEU A 9 -14.65 7.52 4.10
CA LEU A 9 -13.33 7.92 4.61
C LEU A 9 -13.43 8.44 6.04
N GLU A 10 -14.45 9.23 6.36
CA GLU A 10 -14.66 9.76 7.70
C GLU A 10 -14.77 8.62 8.73
N LYS A 11 -15.59 7.61 8.41
CA LYS A 11 -15.74 6.42 9.25
C LYS A 11 -14.47 5.60 9.38
N ARG A 12 -13.74 5.36 8.28
CA ARG A 12 -12.55 4.50 8.27
C ARG A 12 -11.32 5.15 8.87
N LEU A 13 -11.12 6.43 8.58
CA LEU A 13 -9.99 7.21 9.08
C LEU A 13 -10.26 7.79 10.48
N GLN A 14 -11.49 7.64 11.01
CA GLN A 14 -11.91 8.16 12.32
C GLN A 14 -11.65 9.65 12.47
N VAL A 15 -12.00 10.41 11.44
CA VAL A 15 -11.84 11.88 11.41
C VAL A 15 -13.19 12.56 11.35
N THR A 16 -13.22 13.88 11.44
CA THR A 16 -14.42 14.67 11.18
C THR A 16 -14.14 15.59 10.00
N LEU A 17 -14.94 15.45 8.95
CA LEU A 17 -14.87 16.33 7.79
C LEU A 17 -15.87 17.47 7.98
N ASN A 18 -15.58 18.63 7.39
CA ASN A 18 -16.58 19.70 7.32
C ASN A 18 -17.31 19.62 5.97
N GLN A 19 -18.50 20.20 5.90
CA GLN A 19 -19.35 20.16 4.70
C GLN A 19 -18.65 20.63 3.42
N HIS A 20 -17.72 21.59 3.53
CA HIS A 20 -16.95 22.06 2.37
C HIS A 20 -16.02 20.97 1.84
N VAL A 21 -15.26 20.32 2.73
CA VAL A 21 -14.36 19.23 2.36
C VAL A 21 -15.11 17.99 1.89
N GLU A 22 -16.21 17.60 2.56
CA GLU A 22 -17.06 16.49 2.14
C GLU A 22 -17.48 16.66 0.68
N LYS A 23 -17.97 17.87 0.34
CA LYS A 23 -18.39 18.20 -1.01
C LYS A 23 -17.24 18.11 -2.01
N MET A 24 -16.06 18.61 -1.66
CA MET A 24 -14.88 18.49 -2.54
C MET A 24 -14.50 17.02 -2.79
N ILE A 25 -14.47 16.21 -1.73
CA ILE A 25 -14.17 14.78 -1.83
C ILE A 25 -15.20 14.07 -2.70
N ASP A 26 -16.49 14.28 -2.45
CA ASP A 26 -17.56 13.59 -3.18
C ASP A 26 -17.66 14.02 -4.66
N GLN A 27 -17.20 15.23 -4.99
CA GLN A 27 -17.19 15.73 -6.37
C GLN A 27 -16.00 15.23 -7.18
N ASP A 28 -14.80 15.24 -6.59
CA ASP A 28 -13.55 15.03 -7.32
C ASP A 28 -12.95 13.63 -7.13
N THR A 29 -13.54 12.79 -6.27
CA THR A 29 -13.11 11.39 -6.06
C THR A 29 -13.89 10.44 -6.94
N LYS A 30 -13.18 9.52 -7.60
CA LYS A 30 -13.79 8.46 -8.41
C LYS A 30 -13.67 7.10 -7.74
N VAL A 31 -14.71 6.28 -7.87
CA VAL A 31 -14.59 4.85 -7.60
C VAL A 31 -14.04 4.18 -8.85
N ILE A 32 -12.89 3.51 -8.74
CA ILE A 32 -12.26 2.79 -9.84
C ILE A 32 -12.15 1.30 -9.51
N LEU A 33 -12.26 0.48 -10.54
CA LEU A 33 -12.11 -0.97 -10.48
C LEU A 33 -10.91 -1.37 -11.32
N PHE A 34 -10.02 -2.17 -10.74
CA PHE A 34 -8.88 -2.75 -11.43
C PHE A 34 -8.98 -4.27 -11.36
N PRO A 35 -8.90 -5.00 -12.48
CA PRO A 35 -8.87 -6.46 -12.43
C PRO A 35 -7.55 -6.97 -11.87
N ALA A 36 -7.55 -8.20 -11.36
CA ALA A 36 -6.33 -8.89 -10.95
C ALA A 36 -5.28 -8.90 -12.08
N GLY A 37 -4.02 -8.61 -11.74
CA GLY A 37 -2.90 -8.48 -12.68
C GLY A 37 -2.82 -7.14 -13.40
N HIS A 38 -3.74 -6.20 -13.15
CA HIS A 38 -3.65 -4.86 -13.72
C HIS A 38 -2.47 -4.08 -13.12
N THR A 39 -1.65 -3.47 -13.97
CA THR A 39 -0.61 -2.54 -13.56
C THR A 39 -1.21 -1.14 -13.46
N VAL A 40 -1.40 -0.65 -12.23
CA VAL A 40 -1.97 0.69 -11.99
C VAL A 40 -0.98 1.78 -12.38
N LEU A 41 0.32 1.47 -12.31
CA LEU A 41 1.39 2.42 -12.56
C LEU A 41 2.70 1.70 -12.88
N TRP A 42 3.40 2.15 -13.92
CA TRP A 42 4.74 1.68 -14.25
C TRP A 42 5.85 2.52 -13.63
N GLU A 43 6.98 1.90 -13.36
CA GLU A 43 8.22 2.63 -13.09
C GLU A 43 8.51 3.61 -14.23
N GLY A 44 8.89 4.84 -13.88
CA GLY A 44 9.10 5.94 -14.84
C GLY A 44 7.85 6.77 -15.15
N ASP A 45 6.65 6.31 -14.81
CA ASP A 45 5.44 7.10 -14.99
C ASP A 45 5.33 8.23 -13.96
N THR A 46 4.76 9.36 -14.36
CA THR A 46 4.32 10.41 -13.44
C THR A 46 2.86 10.17 -13.03
N SER A 47 2.60 9.98 -11.74
CA SER A 47 1.22 9.86 -11.23
C SER A 47 0.66 11.20 -10.80
N SER A 48 -0.63 11.41 -11.09
CA SER A 48 -1.41 12.54 -10.58
C SER A 48 -2.42 12.16 -9.50
N TYR A 49 -2.41 10.90 -9.05
CA TYR A 49 -3.48 10.34 -8.22
C TYR A 49 -2.97 9.62 -6.98
N LEU A 50 -3.69 9.78 -5.87
CA LEU A 50 -3.64 8.91 -4.70
C LEU A 50 -4.79 7.91 -4.79
N TYR A 51 -4.57 6.69 -4.30
CA TYR A 51 -5.61 5.69 -4.21
C TYR A 51 -5.82 5.26 -2.77
N TYR A 52 -7.07 4.97 -2.41
CA TYR A 52 -7.45 4.34 -1.15
C TYR A 52 -8.19 3.04 -1.45
N ILE A 53 -7.76 1.93 -0.83
CA ILE A 53 -8.26 0.60 -1.14
C ILE A 53 -9.51 0.32 -0.31
N ILE A 54 -10.63 0.11 -1.00
CA ILE A 54 -11.88 -0.35 -0.40
C ILE A 54 -11.87 -1.87 -0.30
N GLN A 55 -11.34 -2.52 -1.34
CA GLN A 55 -11.19 -3.96 -1.45
C GLN A 55 -10.03 -4.26 -2.38
N GLY A 56 -9.24 -5.29 -2.07
CA GLY A 56 -8.15 -5.71 -2.94
C GLY A 56 -6.80 -5.74 -2.26
N VAL A 57 -5.80 -6.25 -2.97
CA VAL A 57 -4.39 -6.18 -2.59
C VAL A 57 -3.58 -5.67 -3.76
N VAL A 58 -2.72 -4.69 -3.50
CA VAL A 58 -1.74 -4.21 -4.47
C VAL A 58 -0.32 -4.50 -3.98
N ARG A 59 0.59 -4.68 -4.93
CA ARG A 59 2.01 -4.87 -4.70
C ARG A 59 2.80 -3.79 -5.39
N GLY A 60 3.66 -3.13 -4.62
CA GLY A 60 4.74 -2.30 -5.17
C GLY A 60 6.00 -3.13 -5.35
N TYR A 61 6.67 -3.03 -6.51
CA TYR A 61 7.92 -3.74 -6.76
C TYR A 61 8.90 -2.96 -7.65
N TYR A 62 10.19 -3.18 -7.40
CA TYR A 62 11.29 -2.71 -8.25
C TYR A 62 11.65 -3.77 -9.28
N ILE A 63 12.27 -3.37 -10.38
CA ILE A 63 12.97 -4.28 -11.30
C ILE A 63 14.48 -4.17 -11.07
N ASP A 64 15.13 -5.29 -10.78
CA ASP A 64 16.59 -5.32 -10.64
C ASP A 64 17.30 -5.34 -12.01
N SER A 65 18.63 -5.19 -12.01
CA SER A 65 19.44 -5.19 -13.25
C SER A 65 19.42 -6.50 -14.04
N LYS A 66 18.85 -7.56 -13.48
CA LYS A 66 18.67 -8.88 -14.10
C LYS A 66 17.22 -9.11 -14.56
N GLY A 67 16.35 -8.11 -14.41
CA GLY A 67 14.94 -8.19 -14.79
C GLY A 67 14.05 -8.90 -13.76
N ASN A 68 14.53 -9.17 -12.54
CA ASN A 68 13.70 -9.77 -11.49
C ASN A 68 12.88 -8.71 -10.77
N ASP A 69 11.65 -9.06 -10.40
CA ASP A 69 10.84 -8.22 -9.52
C ASP A 69 11.24 -8.37 -8.04
N ILE A 70 11.46 -7.22 -7.38
CA ILE A 70 11.81 -7.15 -5.96
C ILE A 70 10.67 -6.45 -5.23
N THR A 71 9.94 -7.20 -4.39
CA THR A 71 8.77 -6.67 -3.69
C THR A 71 9.17 -5.57 -2.70
N LYS A 72 8.71 -4.35 -2.98
CA LYS A 72 8.85 -3.19 -2.11
C LYS A 72 7.81 -3.17 -1.01
N CYS A 73 6.54 -3.41 -1.30
CA CYS A 73 5.47 -3.31 -0.29
C CYS A 73 4.20 -4.03 -0.75
N PHE A 74 3.31 -4.25 0.20
CA PHE A 74 1.92 -4.62 -0.03
C PHE A 74 1.03 -3.57 0.61
N CYS A 75 -0.08 -3.24 -0.03
CA CYS A 75 -1.15 -2.44 0.55
C CYS A 75 -2.47 -3.20 0.32
N ALA A 76 -3.33 -3.21 1.34
CA ALA A 76 -4.59 -3.94 1.30
C ALA A 76 -5.75 -3.02 1.72
N GLU A 77 -6.89 -3.59 2.10
CA GLU A 77 -8.03 -2.80 2.56
C GLU A 77 -7.66 -1.77 3.62
N ASP A 78 -8.28 -0.60 3.50
CA ASP A 78 -8.10 0.56 4.37
C ASP A 78 -6.71 1.22 4.32
N ASP A 79 -5.84 0.81 3.39
CA ASP A 79 -4.56 1.49 3.09
C ASP A 79 -4.66 2.46 1.89
N PHE A 80 -3.72 3.41 1.89
CA PHE A 80 -3.42 4.23 0.72
C PHE A 80 -2.28 3.63 -0.10
N PHE A 81 -2.34 3.78 -1.43
CA PHE A 81 -1.19 3.54 -2.29
C PHE A 81 -1.08 4.60 -3.37
N SER A 82 0.17 4.89 -3.74
CA SER A 82 0.52 5.69 -4.91
C SER A 82 2.04 5.62 -5.12
N THR A 83 2.55 6.51 -5.95
CA THR A 83 3.96 6.76 -6.18
C THR A 83 4.51 7.74 -5.16
N GLU A 84 5.77 8.09 -5.30
CA GLU A 84 6.40 9.23 -4.64
C GLU A 84 5.73 10.58 -4.99
N GLY A 85 4.89 10.64 -6.02
CA GLY A 85 4.30 11.84 -6.65
C GLY A 85 3.68 12.86 -5.71
N PHE A 86 3.01 12.42 -4.63
CA PHE A 86 2.48 13.36 -3.63
C PHE A 86 3.61 14.04 -2.84
N ARG A 87 4.66 13.29 -2.54
CA ARG A 87 5.82 13.72 -1.74
C ARG A 87 6.81 14.52 -2.59
N ILE A 88 7.01 14.10 -3.84
CA ILE A 88 8.03 14.60 -4.76
C ILE A 88 7.43 14.60 -6.15
N SER A 89 7.56 15.71 -6.90
CA SER A 89 7.16 15.76 -8.31
C SER A 89 8.18 15.02 -9.20
N SER A 90 8.33 13.71 -8.99
CA SER A 90 9.25 12.84 -9.72
C SER A 90 8.52 11.66 -10.37
N PRO A 91 9.10 11.09 -11.45
CA PRO A 91 8.71 9.79 -11.94
C PRO A 91 8.70 8.73 -10.83
N ALA A 92 7.82 7.74 -10.97
CA ALA A 92 7.73 6.61 -10.07
C ALA A 92 9.02 5.79 -10.06
N THR A 93 9.48 5.40 -8.88
CA THR A 93 10.70 4.57 -8.74
C THR A 93 10.40 3.07 -8.74
N PHE A 94 9.12 2.69 -8.75
CA PHE A 94 8.66 1.30 -8.70
C PHE A 94 7.33 1.15 -9.42
N THR A 95 7.00 -0.09 -9.78
CA THR A 95 5.73 -0.46 -10.42
C THR A 95 4.70 -0.89 -9.38
N ILE A 96 3.42 -0.62 -9.64
CA ILE A 96 2.29 -1.03 -8.79
C ILE A 96 1.36 -1.95 -9.58
N GLU A 97 1.21 -3.19 -9.11
CA GLU A 97 0.29 -4.19 -9.69
C GLU A 97 -0.82 -4.57 -8.69
N CYS A 98 -2.01 -4.84 -9.21
CA CYS A 98 -3.11 -5.47 -8.49
C CYS A 98 -2.87 -6.98 -8.41
N LEU A 99 -2.84 -7.56 -7.21
CA LEU A 99 -2.69 -8.99 -6.99
C LEU A 99 -4.02 -9.75 -7.03
N GLU A 100 -5.12 -9.03 -6.86
CA GLU A 100 -6.50 -9.48 -6.97
C GLU A 100 -7.37 -8.33 -7.52
N ASP A 101 -8.67 -8.56 -7.73
CA ASP A 101 -9.57 -7.50 -8.15
C ASP A 101 -9.63 -6.40 -7.09
N CYS A 102 -9.24 -5.19 -7.47
CA CYS A 102 -9.21 -4.04 -6.58
C CYS A 102 -10.36 -3.08 -6.85
N LYS A 103 -10.97 -2.59 -5.78
CA LYS A 103 -11.89 -1.46 -5.77
C LYS A 103 -11.28 -0.34 -4.94
N CYS A 104 -11.09 0.82 -5.56
CA CYS A 104 -10.39 1.93 -4.93
C CYS A 104 -11.18 3.24 -5.07
N PHE A 105 -10.97 4.15 -4.13
CA PHE A 105 -11.15 5.57 -4.41
C PHE A 105 -9.89 6.11 -5.07
N GLN A 106 -10.04 6.92 -6.10
CA GLN A 106 -8.98 7.64 -6.80
C GLN A 106 -9.15 9.14 -6.55
N PHE A 107 -8.16 9.76 -5.92
CA PHE A 107 -8.12 11.19 -5.59
C PHE A 107 -7.07 11.88 -6.46
N PRO A 108 -7.40 12.99 -7.13
CA PRO A 108 -6.39 13.86 -7.72
C PRO A 108 -5.48 14.43 -6.62
N TYR A 109 -4.17 14.48 -6.84
CA TYR A 109 -3.26 15.14 -5.89
C TYR A 109 -3.58 16.63 -5.72
N ALA A 110 -4.10 17.29 -6.76
CA ALA A 110 -4.55 18.67 -6.69
C ALA A 110 -5.67 18.87 -5.66
N LEU A 111 -6.62 17.92 -5.59
CA LEU A 111 -7.69 17.91 -4.59
C LEU A 111 -7.10 17.82 -3.19
N LEU A 112 -6.21 16.86 -2.94
CA LEU A 112 -5.58 16.68 -1.62
C LEU A 112 -4.80 17.93 -1.19
N LYS A 113 -4.04 18.54 -2.10
CA LYS A 113 -3.33 19.80 -1.83
C LYS A 113 -4.29 20.92 -1.45
N SER A 114 -5.42 21.04 -2.15
CA SER A 114 -6.44 22.03 -1.81
C SER A 114 -7.04 21.77 -0.43
N ILE A 115 -7.41 20.53 -0.12
CA ILE A 115 -8.02 20.17 1.17
C ILE A 115 -7.07 20.45 2.34
N VAL A 116 -5.80 20.02 2.23
CA VAL A 116 -4.78 20.24 3.27
C VAL A 116 -4.53 21.72 3.53
N ASN A 117 -4.55 22.56 2.49
CA ASN A 117 -4.34 24.00 2.63
C ASN A 117 -5.55 24.73 3.24
N THR A 118 -6.76 24.17 3.11
CA THR A 118 -8.00 24.79 3.60
C THR A 118 -8.43 24.29 4.97
N ASN A 119 -8.01 23.08 5.39
CA ASN A 119 -8.40 22.48 6.67
C ASN A 119 -7.19 21.95 7.43
N LYS A 120 -6.81 22.66 8.50
CA LYS A 120 -5.68 22.29 9.36
C LYS A 120 -5.79 20.89 9.95
N GLY A 121 -6.97 20.47 10.40
CA GLY A 121 -7.17 19.13 10.98
C GLY A 121 -6.86 18.00 9.98
N ILE A 122 -7.14 18.23 8.70
CA ILE A 122 -6.77 17.29 7.64
C ILE A 122 -5.28 17.36 7.33
N GLY A 123 -4.68 18.56 7.36
CA GLY A 123 -3.23 18.70 7.28
C GLY A 123 -2.49 17.92 8.37
N ASP A 124 -3.00 17.97 9.61
CA ASP A 124 -2.46 17.21 10.74
C ASP A 124 -2.64 15.69 10.54
N LEU A 125 -3.81 15.24 10.05
CA LEU A 125 -4.06 13.84 9.67
C LEU A 125 -3.07 13.36 8.60
N VAL A 126 -2.94 14.09 7.50
CA VAL A 126 -2.03 13.73 6.41
C VAL A 126 -0.59 13.66 6.92
N SER A 127 -0.18 14.61 7.75
CA SER A 127 1.15 14.62 8.38
C SER A 127 1.36 13.41 9.30
N HIS A 128 0.33 13.02 10.06
CA HIS A 128 0.37 11.82 10.90
C HIS A 128 0.49 10.54 10.06
N LEU A 129 -0.32 10.40 9.01
CA LEU A 129 -0.25 9.26 8.08
C LEU A 129 1.13 9.13 7.43
N PHE A 130 1.75 10.25 7.03
CA PHE A 130 3.14 10.23 6.52
C PHE A 130 4.14 9.77 7.57
N GLN A 131 4.02 10.22 8.82
CA GLN A 131 4.91 9.78 9.90
C GLN A 131 4.79 8.27 10.14
N VAL A 132 3.56 7.74 10.17
CA VAL A 132 3.31 6.29 10.28
C VAL A 132 3.97 5.53 9.14
N GLU A 133 3.81 5.98 7.90
CA GLU A 133 4.42 5.33 6.73
C GLU A 133 5.95 5.40 6.70
N VAL A 134 6.53 6.50 7.18
CA VAL A 134 7.99 6.62 7.35
C VAL A 134 8.49 5.66 8.42
N SER A 135 7.84 5.61 9.59
CA SER A 135 8.21 4.67 10.66
C SER A 135 8.10 3.21 10.22
N LYS A 136 7.06 2.85 9.46
CA LYS A 136 6.93 1.50 8.86
C LYS A 136 8.11 1.18 7.93
N GLN A 137 8.55 2.14 7.11
CA GLN A 137 9.69 1.95 6.20
C GLN A 137 11.01 1.81 6.96
N GLU A 138 11.24 2.63 7.98
CA GLU A 138 12.43 2.54 8.84
C GLU A 138 12.50 1.21 9.59
N ASP A 139 11.39 0.78 10.20
CA ASP A 139 11.30 -0.50 10.90
C ASP A 139 11.55 -1.68 9.94
N ARG A 140 11.02 -1.61 8.71
CA ARG A 140 11.30 -2.60 7.68
C ARG A 140 12.79 -2.66 7.33
N ILE A 141 13.45 -1.52 7.14
CA ILE A 141 14.90 -1.46 6.85
C ILE A 141 15.68 -2.08 8.01
N LYS A 142 15.35 -1.72 9.25
CA LYS A 142 15.94 -2.30 10.46
C LYS A 142 15.78 -3.82 10.50
N LYS A 143 14.57 -4.33 10.24
CA LYS A 143 14.28 -5.77 10.19
C LYS A 143 15.10 -6.48 9.09
N LEU A 144 15.27 -5.86 7.93
CA LEU A 144 16.11 -6.40 6.85
C LEU A 144 17.59 -6.48 7.23
N MET A 145 18.10 -5.52 8.01
CA MET A 145 19.50 -5.47 8.44
C MET A 145 19.81 -6.40 9.62
N LEU A 146 18.88 -6.53 10.58
CA LEU A 146 19.16 -7.17 11.87
C LEU A 146 18.64 -8.61 11.97
N LEU A 147 17.53 -8.92 11.30
CA LEU A 147 16.86 -10.21 11.45
C LEU A 147 17.30 -11.19 10.37
N ASN A 148 17.32 -12.48 10.71
CA ASN A 148 17.52 -13.55 9.75
C ASN A 148 16.24 -13.84 8.92
N ALA A 149 16.34 -14.70 7.91
CA ALA A 149 15.24 -14.97 6.99
C ALA A 149 13.97 -15.53 7.65
N GLU A 150 14.12 -16.36 8.67
CA GLU A 150 13.02 -16.98 9.40
C GLU A 150 12.31 -15.96 10.28
N GLU A 151 13.06 -15.17 11.04
CA GLU A 151 12.54 -14.07 11.85
C GLU A 151 11.79 -13.03 11.01
N ARG A 152 12.31 -12.68 9.82
CA ARG A 152 11.63 -11.77 8.89
C ARG A 152 10.34 -12.37 8.34
N TYR A 153 10.29 -13.67 8.09
CA TYR A 153 9.06 -14.34 7.66
C TYR A 153 8.01 -14.37 8.77
N LEU A 154 8.39 -14.69 10.01
CA LEU A 154 7.48 -14.66 11.16
C LEU A 154 6.94 -13.25 11.38
N THR A 155 7.82 -12.25 11.28
CA THR A 155 7.45 -10.84 11.33
C THR A 155 6.43 -10.48 10.24
N PHE A 156 6.64 -10.93 8.99
CA PHE A 156 5.67 -10.73 7.92
C PHE A 156 4.30 -11.34 8.24
N CYS A 157 4.27 -12.53 8.85
CA CYS A 157 3.01 -13.18 9.23
C CYS A 157 2.27 -12.39 10.33
N ASN A 158 3.01 -11.77 11.24
CA ASN A 158 2.45 -10.92 12.30
C ASN A 158 1.98 -9.56 11.78
N ASP A 159 2.76 -8.94 10.89
CA ASP A 159 2.47 -7.62 10.31
C ASP A 159 1.31 -7.70 9.29
N TYR A 160 1.20 -8.81 8.56
CA TYR A 160 0.21 -9.03 7.49
C TYR A 160 -0.55 -10.37 7.61
N PRO A 161 -1.26 -10.62 8.73
CA PRO A 161 -1.91 -11.91 8.98
C PRO A 161 -2.99 -12.23 7.92
N HIS A 162 -3.61 -11.20 7.36
CA HIS A 162 -4.67 -11.32 6.35
C HIS A 162 -4.12 -11.57 4.92
N LEU A 163 -2.83 -11.37 4.66
CA LEU A 163 -2.26 -11.52 3.31
C LEU A 163 -1.75 -12.92 3.00
N HIS A 164 -1.40 -13.72 4.02
CA HIS A 164 -0.68 -14.98 3.83
C HIS A 164 -1.30 -15.93 2.80
N ASN A 165 -2.64 -15.99 2.75
CA ASN A 165 -3.40 -16.87 1.84
C ASN A 165 -3.91 -16.17 0.57
N ARG A 166 -3.73 -14.85 0.46
CA ARG A 166 -4.21 -14.04 -0.68
C ARG A 166 -3.14 -13.80 -1.73
N ILE A 167 -1.87 -13.87 -1.34
CA ILE A 167 -0.75 -13.54 -2.23
C ILE A 167 0.17 -14.74 -2.49
N ALA A 168 0.76 -14.78 -3.69
CA ALA A 168 1.65 -15.86 -4.06
C ALA A 168 2.93 -15.90 -3.19
N LEU A 169 3.38 -17.11 -2.84
CA LEU A 169 4.57 -17.32 -2.01
C LEU A 169 5.83 -16.63 -2.54
N LYS A 170 5.98 -16.53 -3.88
CA LYS A 170 7.11 -15.84 -4.51
C LYS A 170 7.20 -14.36 -4.12
N TYR A 171 6.05 -13.68 -3.96
CA TYR A 171 6.00 -12.27 -3.60
C TYR A 171 6.35 -12.06 -2.13
N ILE A 172 5.90 -12.97 -1.25
CA ILE A 172 6.31 -13.00 0.16
C ILE A 172 7.81 -13.25 0.26
N ALA A 173 8.34 -14.22 -0.49
CA ALA A 173 9.78 -14.52 -0.49
C ALA A 173 10.62 -13.32 -0.91
N SER A 174 10.20 -12.65 -1.99
CA SER A 174 10.82 -11.43 -2.48
C SER A 174 10.75 -10.29 -1.44
N TYR A 175 9.62 -10.12 -0.74
CA TYR A 175 9.47 -9.14 0.35
C TYR A 175 10.41 -9.42 1.53
N VAL A 176 10.50 -10.69 1.94
CA VAL A 176 11.36 -11.18 3.03
C VAL A 176 12.85 -11.16 2.63
N GLY A 177 13.16 -11.00 1.35
CA GLY A 177 14.53 -10.96 0.85
C GLY A 177 15.17 -12.34 0.71
N VAL A 178 14.38 -13.36 0.34
CA VAL A 178 14.87 -14.72 0.08
C VAL A 178 14.29 -15.29 -1.21
N ARG A 179 14.89 -16.37 -1.72
CA ARG A 179 14.31 -17.13 -2.83
C ARG A 179 13.07 -17.90 -2.36
N ALA A 180 12.10 -18.09 -3.25
CA ALA A 180 10.87 -18.83 -2.96
C ALA A 180 11.12 -20.24 -2.39
N ALA A 181 12.13 -20.96 -2.90
CA ALA A 181 12.52 -22.27 -2.38
C ALA A 181 13.02 -22.20 -0.92
N SER A 182 13.76 -21.15 -0.55
CA SER A 182 14.20 -20.94 0.83
C SER A 182 13.02 -20.68 1.76
N LEU A 183 12.08 -19.82 1.34
CA LEU A 183 10.88 -19.56 2.13
C LEU A 183 10.00 -20.81 2.30
N SER A 184 9.91 -21.64 1.25
CA SER A 184 9.20 -22.92 1.32
C SER A 184 9.79 -23.85 2.39
N ARG A 185 11.13 -23.91 2.53
CA ARG A 185 11.78 -24.70 3.58
C ARG A 185 11.49 -24.15 4.98
N ILE A 186 11.58 -22.84 5.18
CA ILE A 186 11.25 -22.18 6.46
C ILE A 186 9.81 -22.53 6.87
N ARG A 187 8.85 -22.42 5.95
CA ARG A 187 7.44 -22.77 6.23
C ARG A 187 7.23 -24.22 6.64
N LYS A 188 7.99 -25.15 6.04
CA LYS A 188 7.91 -26.58 6.40
C LYS A 188 8.45 -26.81 7.81
N GLN A 189 9.57 -26.19 8.17
CA GLN A 189 10.17 -26.33 9.50
C GLN A 189 9.23 -25.82 10.60
N GLN A 190 8.61 -24.66 10.39
CA GLN A 190 7.66 -24.08 11.35
C GLN A 190 6.45 -24.99 11.64
N LYS A 191 5.85 -25.58 10.59
CA LYS A 191 4.76 -26.57 10.76
C LYS A 191 5.17 -27.83 11.54
N SER A 192 6.47 -28.16 11.54
CA SER A 192 6.99 -29.30 12.30
C SER A 192 7.10 -29.01 13.80
N TYR A 193 7.14 -27.73 14.22
CA TYR A 193 7.23 -27.32 15.62
C TYR A 193 5.86 -27.05 16.26
N GLU A 194 4.79 -26.95 15.47
CA GLU A 194 3.41 -26.79 15.95
C GLU A 194 2.68 -28.13 16.20
N ASN A 195 3.32 -29.27 15.90
CA ASN A 195 2.85 -30.64 16.19
C ASN A 195 3.70 -31.28 17.28
#